data_AF-A0A8R2AZB8-F1
#
_entry.id   AF-A0A8R2AZB8-F1
#
_cell.length_a   1.000
_cell.length_b   1.000
_cell.length_c   1.000
_cell.angle_alpha   90.00
_cell.angle_beta   90.00
_cell.angle_gamma   90.00
#
_symmetry.space_group_name_H-M   'P 1'
#
loop_
_entity.id
_entity.type
_entity.pdbx_description
1 polymer ?
#
loop_
_entity_poly.entity_id
_entity_poly.type
_entity_poly.pdbx_seq_one_letter_code
_entity_poly.pdbx_strand_id
1 'polypeptide(L)'
;MSDINEFKCIELYKVILSSKNLIEHKKVAHSIAPTIEIIVQCAMCLFTATYTNMNIHYEKDHNIIQSVDNFEFESIDGFNNWKHEIELSTQTLYVKNFGSSEKGNQIYSYYKCHRSGFYNSISKGQRHLKTQGSNKINGYCPASINVIESKVTKRCNVKFNGNHIGHENEIGHLPLNTCTRDDIAAKISQNIPFDRILDEIRDNITNNHLERTHLPTKKDLYNIEASYNLNNEAVHHSNYATSVGAWVEKLKSDDKLSLVYYKSQGQIDTNYLELKEDDFLLLIMKEYQKSMLNKFGNDVICIDETHGMNSYHFNLTTIKVLDDLREGFPCSFLISNRVDETVLRIFFAEIRDKTGIIQPNVFMSDMAESFYNAWIVEMKPGSIVEIYKVLRTLLQEQDAEAFRRMFDNAINRMAKDDETMHFSNYFISYYAPSVQSWAYCHRLNAGINTNMHIERMHRTLKHIYLQGKKVKRLDKSLHALMRYTRGKSIDRLIVLHKGKISSKVKELRKRHKTSILMSLEMVLKNVDGKSWNVLSGKTNEMYENLTPSHHQTSPNKLKITPHRRYHSTKAKRNVEKSTLSIEVPNQVEQNCIAASLL
;
A
#
# COMPACT_ATOMS: atom_id res chain seq x y z
N MET A 1 23.24 31.83 -9.89
CA MET A 1 23.60 33.04 -9.14
C MET A 1 22.84 32.99 -7.84
N SER A 2 23.55 32.88 -6.72
CA SER A 2 22.99 32.79 -5.37
C SER A 2 22.66 34.19 -4.86
N ASP A 3 21.39 34.45 -4.54
CA ASP A 3 20.98 35.70 -3.90
C ASP A 3 21.70 35.84 -2.55
N ILE A 4 22.60 36.81 -2.48
CA ILE A 4 23.25 37.22 -1.23
C ILE A 4 22.20 38.03 -0.48
N ASN A 5 21.73 37.52 0.66
CA ASN A 5 20.84 38.27 1.57
C ASN A 5 21.59 39.51 2.09
N GLU A 6 21.33 40.67 1.48
CA GLU A 6 21.84 41.96 1.94
C GLU A 6 20.97 42.51 3.08
N PHE A 7 21.61 42.86 4.20
CA PHE A 7 20.92 43.45 5.35
C PHE A 7 21.14 44.97 5.34
N LYS A 8 20.07 45.78 5.41
CA LYS A 8 20.16 47.25 5.34
C LYS A 8 19.88 47.90 6.70
N CYS A 9 20.73 48.84 7.10
CA CYS A 9 20.42 49.75 8.20
C CYS A 9 19.60 50.92 7.65
N ILE A 10 18.32 51.02 8.04
CA ILE A 10 17.36 52.02 7.51
C ILE A 10 17.71 53.44 7.99
N GLU A 11 18.28 53.58 9.18
CA GLU A 11 18.61 54.88 9.78
C GLU A 11 19.85 55.54 9.15
N LEU A 12 20.81 54.76 8.66
CA LEU A 12 22.04 55.25 8.04
C LEU A 12 22.19 54.88 6.57
N TYR A 13 21.15 54.28 5.96
CA TYR A 13 21.11 53.80 4.57
C TYR A 13 22.34 52.99 4.15
N LYS A 14 22.89 52.19 5.07
CA LYS A 14 24.11 51.39 4.84
C LYS A 14 23.76 49.93 4.57
N VAL A 15 24.32 49.37 3.50
CA VAL A 15 24.17 47.95 3.13
C VAL A 15 25.26 47.12 3.82
N ILE A 16 24.86 46.05 4.51
CA ILE A 16 25.74 45.21 5.32
C ILE A 16 25.56 43.74 4.94
N LEU A 17 26.67 43.07 4.68
CA LEU A 17 26.74 41.76 4.03
C LEU A 17 26.52 40.57 4.98
N SER A 18 26.33 40.80 6.29
CA SER A 18 26.04 39.73 7.26
C SER A 18 25.20 40.22 8.44
N SER A 19 24.36 39.33 8.99
CA SER A 19 23.51 39.63 10.15
C SER A 19 24.32 39.92 11.42
N LYS A 20 25.47 39.26 11.60
CA LYS A 20 26.42 39.55 12.69
C LYS A 20 26.98 40.97 12.61
N ASN A 21 27.37 41.41 11.41
CA ASN A 21 27.94 42.74 11.20
C ASN A 21 26.89 43.84 11.35
N LEU A 22 25.62 43.55 11.03
CA LEU A 22 24.51 44.48 11.31
C LEU A 22 24.29 44.66 12.81
N ILE A 23 24.41 43.58 13.60
CA ILE A 23 24.27 43.63 15.06
C ILE A 23 25.42 44.43 15.70
N GLU A 24 26.66 44.24 15.25
CA GLU A 24 27.80 45.07 15.71
C GLU A 24 27.67 46.53 15.28
N HIS A 25 27.25 46.79 14.04
CA HIS A 25 26.98 48.13 13.55
C HIS A 25 25.94 48.86 14.41
N LYS A 26 24.84 48.17 14.79
CA LYS A 26 23.80 48.73 15.68
C LYS A 26 24.32 49.04 17.09
N LYS A 27 25.25 48.23 17.61
CA LYS A 27 25.89 48.49 18.92
C LYS A 27 26.77 49.74 18.90
N VAL A 28 27.59 49.89 17.85
CA VAL A 28 28.60 50.96 17.78
C VAL A 28 28.01 52.28 17.30
N ALA A 29 27.13 52.26 16.28
CA ALA A 29 26.61 53.46 15.64
C ALA A 29 25.32 53.99 16.27
N HIS A 30 24.54 53.15 16.97
CA HIS A 30 23.22 53.54 17.52
C HIS A 30 23.10 53.36 19.04
N SER A 31 24.14 52.85 19.72
CA SER A 31 24.14 52.61 21.18
C SER A 31 22.95 51.79 21.70
N ILE A 32 22.34 50.95 20.86
CA ILE A 32 21.22 50.09 21.23
C ILE A 32 21.78 48.80 21.83
N ALA A 33 21.57 48.58 23.13
CA ALA A 33 21.77 47.28 23.75
C ALA A 33 20.75 46.28 23.16
N PRO A 34 21.16 45.20 22.46
CA PRO A 34 20.21 44.35 21.77
C PRO A 34 19.50 43.46 22.79
N THR A 35 18.29 43.84 23.21
CA THR A 35 17.28 42.87 23.59
C THR A 35 16.96 42.05 22.34
N ILE A 36 17.34 40.77 22.32
CA ILE A 36 17.01 39.87 21.20
C ILE A 36 15.50 39.64 21.25
N GLU A 37 14.74 40.51 20.59
CA GLU A 37 13.31 40.31 20.41
C GLU A 37 13.10 39.16 19.41
N ILE A 38 12.43 38.11 19.86
CA ILE A 38 12.11 36.96 19.02
C ILE A 38 10.97 37.36 18.10
N ILE A 39 11.28 37.47 16.80
CA ILE A 39 10.29 37.74 15.75
C ILE A 39 9.72 36.42 15.25
N VAL A 40 8.40 36.38 15.11
CA VAL A 40 7.64 35.26 14.55
C VAL A 40 6.81 35.71 13.35
N GLN A 41 6.45 34.77 12.48
CA GLN A 41 5.58 35.03 11.33
C GLN A 41 4.16 34.52 11.59
N CYS A 42 3.17 35.27 11.11
CA CYS A 42 1.77 34.86 11.10
C CYS A 42 1.61 33.53 10.34
N ALA A 43 0.73 32.65 10.83
CA ALA A 43 0.45 31.39 10.16
C ALA A 43 -0.54 31.52 8.99
N MET A 44 -1.19 32.69 8.84
CA MET A 44 -2.22 32.95 7.83
C MET A 44 -1.80 33.96 6.77
N CYS A 45 -0.72 34.72 7.01
CA CYS A 45 -0.18 35.70 6.07
C CYS A 45 1.34 35.89 6.24
N LEU A 46 1.92 36.86 5.52
CA LEU A 46 3.37 37.14 5.53
C LEU A 46 3.79 38.12 6.66
N PHE A 47 2.86 38.55 7.51
CA PHE A 47 3.17 39.49 8.60
C PHE A 47 4.14 38.88 9.61
N THR A 48 5.05 39.70 10.15
CA THR A 48 6.02 39.29 11.17
C THR A 48 6.03 40.28 12.33
N ALA A 49 6.11 39.77 13.56
CA ALA A 49 6.14 40.59 14.76
C ALA A 49 6.66 39.81 15.97
N THR A 50 6.82 40.49 17.11
CA THR A 50 7.03 39.83 18.41
C THR A 50 5.79 39.03 18.82
N TYR A 51 5.93 38.11 19.77
CA TYR A 51 4.79 37.29 20.26
C TYR A 51 3.58 38.14 20.68
N THR A 52 3.81 39.21 21.45
CA THR A 52 2.73 40.10 21.93
C THR A 52 2.01 40.79 20.77
N ASN A 53 2.77 41.33 19.82
CA ASN A 53 2.22 42.04 18.67
C ASN A 53 1.53 41.09 17.68
N MET A 54 1.99 39.84 17.60
CA MET A 54 1.35 38.81 16.78
C MET A 54 -0.06 38.46 17.29
N ASN A 55 -0.27 38.49 18.61
CA ASN A 55 -1.60 38.27 19.18
C ASN A 55 -2.58 39.40 18.81
N ILE A 56 -2.10 40.64 18.80
CA ILE A 56 -2.88 41.81 18.36
C ILE A 56 -3.21 41.71 16.87
N HIS A 57 -2.25 41.28 16.05
CA HIS A 57 -2.45 41.07 14.62
C HIS A 57 -3.55 40.03 14.33
N TYR A 58 -3.59 38.91 15.07
CA TYR A 58 -4.65 37.92 14.91
C TYR A 58 -6.04 38.49 15.19
N GLU A 59 -6.17 39.37 16.18
CA GLU A 59 -7.44 40.01 16.51
C GLU A 59 -7.86 41.04 15.44
N LYS A 60 -6.95 41.92 15.01
CA LYS A 60 -7.27 43.03 14.11
C LYS A 60 -7.38 42.65 12.64
N ASP A 61 -6.46 41.82 12.16
CA ASP A 61 -6.31 41.53 10.72
C ASP A 61 -6.95 40.18 10.32
N HIS A 62 -7.19 39.30 11.30
CA HIS A 62 -7.81 37.99 11.07
C HIS A 62 -9.13 37.80 11.83
N ASN A 63 -9.57 38.78 12.65
CA ASN A 63 -10.79 38.70 13.46
C ASN A 63 -10.83 37.47 14.39
N ILE A 64 -9.66 37.03 14.87
CA ILE A 64 -9.53 35.90 15.78
C ILE A 64 -9.30 36.42 17.20
N ILE A 65 -10.36 36.41 18.01
CA ILE A 65 -10.29 36.74 19.43
C ILE A 65 -9.71 35.54 20.19
N GLN A 66 -8.65 35.76 20.95
CA GLN A 66 -8.01 34.73 21.75
C GLN A 66 -8.60 34.71 23.17
N SER A 67 -8.94 33.52 23.65
CA SER A 67 -9.41 33.27 25.01
C SER A 67 -8.25 32.76 25.85
N VAL A 68 -8.01 33.39 26.99
CA VAL A 68 -6.96 32.98 27.92
C VAL A 68 -7.56 32.69 29.28
N ASP A 69 -7.45 31.44 29.70
CA ASP A 69 -7.98 30.95 30.96
C ASP A 69 -6.88 30.88 32.02
N ASN A 70 -7.24 31.08 33.28
CA ASN A 70 -6.32 30.91 34.40
C ASN A 70 -6.81 29.78 35.31
N PHE A 71 -5.90 28.88 35.66
CA PHE A 71 -6.17 27.73 36.52
C PHE A 71 -5.18 27.70 37.68
N GLU A 72 -5.61 27.14 38.80
CA GLU A 72 -4.77 26.87 39.96
C GLU A 72 -4.78 25.37 40.27
N PHE A 73 -3.59 24.82 40.54
CA PHE A 73 -3.41 23.44 40.94
C PHE A 73 -2.64 23.37 42.25
N GLU A 74 -2.98 22.39 43.09
CA GLU A 74 -2.31 22.18 44.38
C GLU A 74 -0.85 21.70 44.22
N SER A 75 -0.56 21.03 43.11
CA SER A 75 0.74 20.46 42.80
C SER A 75 1.03 20.47 41.30
N ILE A 76 2.31 20.24 40.95
CA ILE A 76 2.74 20.06 39.57
C ILE A 76 2.13 18.79 38.93
N ASP A 77 1.85 17.77 39.73
CA ASP A 77 1.24 16.53 39.26
C ASP A 77 -0.23 16.74 38.87
N GLY A 78 -0.97 17.54 39.65
CA GLY A 78 -2.33 17.96 39.29
C GLY A 78 -2.37 18.70 37.96
N PHE A 79 -1.41 19.61 37.75
CA PHE A 79 -1.22 20.27 36.47
C PHE A 79 -0.90 19.28 35.32
N ASN A 80 0.01 18.33 35.55
CA ASN A 80 0.41 17.36 34.52
C ASN A 80 -0.76 16.46 34.10
N ASN A 81 -1.61 16.05 35.05
CA ASN A 81 -2.82 15.28 34.78
C ASN A 81 -3.82 16.08 33.95
N TRP A 82 -4.13 17.32 34.36
CA TRP A 82 -5.01 18.21 33.60
C TRP A 82 -4.48 18.46 32.18
N LYS A 83 -3.17 18.73 32.05
CA LYS A 83 -2.52 18.91 30.74
C LYS A 83 -2.67 17.65 29.87
N HIS A 84 -2.54 16.47 30.45
CA HIS A 84 -2.72 15.22 29.73
C HIS A 84 -4.16 15.04 29.24
N GLU A 85 -5.15 15.31 30.09
CA GLU A 85 -6.58 15.22 29.75
C GLU A 85 -6.99 16.21 28.65
N ILE A 86 -6.52 17.47 28.72
CA ILE A 86 -6.81 18.46 27.68
C ILE A 86 -6.16 18.08 26.35
N GLU A 87 -4.93 17.57 26.35
CA GLU A 87 -4.24 17.10 25.14
C GLU A 87 -4.94 15.91 24.50
N LEU A 88 -5.45 14.97 25.30
CA LEU A 88 -6.22 13.82 24.84
C LEU A 88 -7.57 14.25 24.23
N SER A 89 -8.35 15.05 24.98
CA SER A 89 -9.70 15.45 24.56
C SER A 89 -9.69 16.38 23.34
N THR A 90 -8.68 17.24 23.21
CA THR A 90 -8.56 18.18 22.08
C THR A 90 -7.70 17.66 20.93
N GLN A 91 -7.03 16.51 21.10
CA GLN A 91 -6.07 15.95 20.14
C GLN A 91 -4.92 16.93 19.82
N THR A 92 -4.40 17.57 20.87
CA THR A 92 -3.31 18.57 20.77
C THR A 92 -2.06 18.09 21.51
N LEU A 93 -0.97 18.84 21.36
CA LEU A 93 0.25 18.60 22.12
C LEU A 93 1.00 19.90 22.35
N TYR A 94 1.36 20.13 23.61
CA TYR A 94 2.13 21.25 24.12
C TYR A 94 3.50 20.74 24.61
N VAL A 95 4.56 21.31 24.02
CA VAL A 95 5.95 20.88 24.23
C VAL A 95 6.78 22.00 24.87
N LYS A 96 7.74 21.62 25.71
CA LYS A 96 8.78 22.54 26.21
C LYS A 96 9.86 22.71 25.14
N ASN A 97 10.23 23.95 24.88
CA ASN A 97 11.33 24.29 23.99
C ASN A 97 12.65 24.53 24.73
N PHE A 98 12.56 24.88 26.01
CA PHE A 98 13.67 25.22 26.89
C PHE A 98 13.40 24.62 28.27
N GLY A 99 14.44 24.51 29.09
CA GLY A 99 14.30 24.16 30.50
C GLY A 99 13.46 25.19 31.26
N SER A 100 12.96 24.80 32.42
CA SER A 100 12.28 25.73 33.32
C SER A 100 13.26 26.80 33.80
N SER A 101 12.82 28.05 33.93
CA SER A 101 13.64 29.09 34.56
C SER A 101 13.26 29.25 36.02
N GLU A 102 14.22 29.62 36.84
CA GLU A 102 14.01 29.84 38.27
C GLU A 102 14.26 31.30 38.63
N LYS A 103 13.33 31.89 39.36
CA LYS A 103 13.48 33.25 39.88
C LYS A 103 12.98 33.27 41.32
N GLY A 104 13.92 33.36 42.27
CA GLY A 104 13.61 33.25 43.69
C GLY A 104 12.90 31.94 44.04
N ASN A 105 11.74 32.06 44.69
CA ASN A 105 10.91 30.94 45.12
C ASN A 105 9.92 30.44 44.05
N GLN A 106 10.09 30.83 42.79
CA GLN A 106 9.21 30.44 41.69
C GLN A 106 9.96 29.75 40.56
N ILE A 107 9.31 28.74 39.98
CA ILE A 107 9.76 28.01 38.79
C ILE A 107 8.78 28.33 37.66
N TYR A 108 9.32 28.77 36.53
CA TYR A 108 8.56 29.16 35.34
C TYR A 108 8.76 28.11 34.25
N SER A 109 7.65 27.55 33.76
CA SER A 109 7.65 26.62 32.62
C SER A 109 6.77 27.16 31.49
N TYR A 110 7.31 27.16 30.27
CA TYR A 110 6.59 27.53 29.06
C TYR A 110 6.40 26.31 28.15
N TYR A 111 5.15 26.01 27.84
CA TYR A 111 4.79 25.00 26.84
C TYR A 111 4.10 25.68 25.67
N LYS A 112 4.46 25.30 24.46
CA LYS A 112 3.84 25.81 23.23
C LYS A 112 3.31 24.68 22.37
N CYS A 113 2.37 24.97 21.49
CA CYS A 113 1.92 24.01 20.49
C CYS A 113 3.10 23.38 19.72
N HIS A 114 3.11 22.05 19.62
CA HIS A 114 4.14 21.29 18.92
C HIS A 114 4.25 21.63 17.42
N ARG A 115 3.17 22.12 16.81
CA ARG A 115 3.12 22.56 15.40
C ARG A 115 3.72 23.95 15.17
N SER A 116 3.77 24.79 16.22
CA SER A 116 4.23 26.18 16.14
C SER A 116 5.71 26.29 15.77
N GLY A 117 6.03 27.22 14.86
CA GLY A 117 7.37 27.57 14.39
C GLY A 117 7.69 27.09 12.97
N PHE A 118 8.96 27.21 12.60
CA PHE A 118 9.47 26.86 11.28
C PHE A 118 10.18 25.51 11.25
N TYR A 119 10.04 24.82 10.12
CA TYR A 119 10.81 23.63 9.83
C TYR A 119 12.23 23.99 9.43
N ASN A 120 13.20 23.54 10.24
CA ASN A 120 14.62 23.67 9.93
C ASN A 120 15.17 22.28 9.59
N SER A 121 15.52 22.04 8.32
CA SER A 121 16.18 20.79 7.93
C SER A 121 17.65 20.81 8.37
N ILE A 122 18.03 19.86 9.22
CA ILE A 122 19.44 19.58 9.55
C ILE A 122 20.06 18.60 8.51
N SER A 123 19.23 18.02 7.63
CA SER A 123 19.66 17.01 6.67
C SER A 123 20.29 17.60 5.41
N LYS A 124 21.23 16.87 4.78
CA LYS A 124 21.86 17.20 3.48
C LYS A 124 20.90 17.17 2.27
N GLY A 125 19.58 17.20 2.49
CA GLY A 125 18.57 17.22 1.42
C GLY A 125 18.36 15.91 0.65
N GLN A 126 19.06 14.83 0.97
CA GLN A 126 18.97 13.55 0.24
C GLN A 126 17.67 12.76 0.48
N ARG A 127 16.92 13.06 1.54
CA ARG A 127 15.65 12.40 1.86
C ARG A 127 14.49 13.32 1.52
N HIS A 128 13.55 12.83 0.72
CA HIS A 128 12.28 13.53 0.52
C HIS A 128 11.51 13.65 1.83
N LEU A 129 10.82 14.78 2.02
CA LEU A 129 9.88 14.97 3.12
C LEU A 129 8.81 13.88 3.10
N LYS A 130 8.34 13.50 4.29
CA LYS A 130 7.18 12.62 4.44
C LYS A 130 5.99 13.25 3.73
N THR A 131 5.06 12.45 3.23
CA THR A 131 3.89 12.99 2.53
C THR A 131 2.99 13.83 3.44
N GLN A 132 2.91 13.49 4.73
CA GLN A 132 2.30 14.33 5.77
C GLN A 132 3.00 15.69 5.98
N GLY A 133 4.09 15.98 5.26
CA GLY A 133 4.82 17.23 5.40
C GLY A 133 5.62 17.31 6.71
N SER A 134 5.99 18.54 7.06
CA SER A 134 6.69 18.84 8.30
C SER A 134 5.75 18.79 9.50
N ASN A 135 6.29 18.51 10.68
CA ASN A 135 5.58 18.75 11.92
C ASN A 135 5.33 20.25 12.18
N LYS A 136 6.09 21.14 11.55
CA LYS A 136 5.99 22.58 11.73
C LYS A 136 5.12 23.22 10.65
N ILE A 137 4.26 24.15 11.06
CA ILE A 137 3.32 24.87 10.16
C ILE A 137 3.99 26.03 9.43
N ASN A 138 5.27 26.31 9.70
CA ASN A 138 6.00 27.47 9.16
C ASN A 138 5.33 28.81 9.49
N GLY A 139 4.84 28.90 10.72
CA GLY A 139 4.12 30.04 11.25
C GLY A 139 3.93 29.91 12.75
N TYR A 140 3.47 30.99 13.38
CA TYR A 140 3.24 31.05 14.80
C TYR A 140 1.82 30.63 15.16
N CYS A 141 1.70 29.52 15.89
CA CYS A 141 0.46 29.18 16.59
C CYS A 141 0.56 29.70 18.04
N PRO A 142 -0.44 30.48 18.53
CA PRO A 142 -0.39 31.10 19.86
C PRO A 142 -0.77 30.17 21.02
N ALA A 143 -1.36 29.01 20.71
CA ALA A 143 -1.70 28.02 21.72
C ALA A 143 -0.48 27.66 22.60
N SER A 144 -0.64 27.90 23.90
CA SER A 144 0.44 27.84 24.89
C SER A 144 -0.09 27.64 26.31
N ILE A 145 0.80 27.16 27.18
CA ILE A 145 0.56 27.00 28.62
C ILE A 145 1.75 27.61 29.35
N ASN A 146 1.49 28.61 30.19
CA ASN A 146 2.48 29.20 31.09
C ASN A 146 2.21 28.72 32.51
N VAL A 147 3.20 28.07 33.13
CA VAL A 147 3.07 27.54 34.50
C VAL A 147 4.05 28.25 35.41
N ILE A 148 3.55 28.69 36.57
CA ILE A 148 4.35 29.26 37.65
C ILE A 148 4.14 28.38 38.89
N GLU A 149 5.18 27.62 39.26
CA GLU A 149 5.19 26.77 40.45
C GLU A 149 5.89 27.48 41.62
N SER A 150 5.26 27.44 42.80
CA SER A 150 5.87 27.91 44.05
C SER A 150 6.77 26.82 44.65
N LYS A 151 8.04 27.13 44.87
CA LYS A 151 8.98 26.19 45.52
C LYS A 151 8.60 25.87 46.97
N VAL A 152 7.90 26.79 47.63
CA VAL A 152 7.52 26.68 49.06
C VAL A 152 6.21 25.93 49.21
N THR A 153 5.16 26.36 48.51
CA THR A 153 3.80 25.81 48.67
C THR A 153 3.48 24.70 47.68
N LYS A 154 4.32 24.48 46.67
CA LYS A 154 4.12 23.54 45.54
C LYS A 154 2.90 23.79 44.65
N ARG A 155 2.10 24.82 44.95
CA ARG A 155 0.98 25.27 44.12
C ARG A 155 1.45 25.79 42.78
N CYS A 156 0.67 25.52 41.74
CA CYS A 156 0.90 25.93 40.37
C CYS A 156 -0.19 26.91 39.91
N ASN A 157 0.21 28.07 39.41
CA ASN A 157 -0.65 28.99 38.68
C ASN A 157 -0.42 28.81 37.18
N VAL A 158 -1.48 28.62 36.42
CA VAL A 158 -1.42 28.25 35.01
C VAL A 158 -2.23 29.23 34.18
N LYS A 159 -1.59 29.83 33.18
CA LYS A 159 -2.25 30.66 32.16
C LYS A 159 -2.30 29.87 30.85
N PHE A 160 -3.49 29.54 30.39
CA PHE A 160 -3.75 28.65 29.26
C PHE A 160 -4.35 29.41 28.09
N ASN A 161 -3.74 29.27 26.91
CA ASN A 161 -4.31 29.69 25.63
C ASN A 161 -4.51 28.42 24.77
N GLY A 162 -5.78 28.06 24.55
CA GLY A 162 -6.18 26.91 23.74
C GLY A 162 -6.41 27.21 22.25
N ASN A 163 -6.21 28.45 21.81
CA ASN A 163 -6.53 28.87 20.44
C ASN A 163 -5.42 28.44 19.46
N HIS A 164 -5.67 27.35 18.73
CA HIS A 164 -4.80 26.93 17.63
C HIS A 164 -5.11 27.75 16.36
N ILE A 165 -4.08 28.40 15.79
CA ILE A 165 -4.22 29.22 14.58
C ILE A 165 -3.27 28.71 13.49
N GLY A 166 -3.78 28.65 12.26
CA GLY A 166 -3.04 28.24 11.06
C GLY A 166 -2.87 26.73 10.88
N HIS A 167 -3.53 25.91 11.71
CA HIS A 167 -3.62 24.47 11.52
C HIS A 167 -4.83 23.87 12.24
N GLU A 168 -5.27 22.70 11.77
CA GLU A 168 -6.25 21.88 12.46
C GLU A 168 -5.56 20.93 13.47
N ASN A 169 -6.36 20.29 14.33
CA ASN A 169 -5.86 19.29 15.28
C ASN A 169 -5.70 17.93 14.57
N GLU A 170 -4.60 17.82 13.83
CA GLU A 170 -4.32 16.66 12.99
C GLU A 170 -3.67 15.52 13.80
N ILE A 171 -4.45 14.48 14.10
CA ILE A 171 -4.00 13.28 14.83
C ILE A 171 -2.69 12.71 14.22
N GLY A 172 -2.54 12.76 12.89
CA GLY A 172 -1.36 12.23 12.18
C GLY A 172 -0.03 12.89 12.58
N HIS A 173 -0.06 14.12 13.10
CA HIS A 173 1.11 14.86 13.56
C HIS A 173 1.46 14.65 15.03
N LEU A 174 0.56 14.03 15.81
CA LEU A 174 0.84 13.67 17.19
C LEU A 174 1.86 12.52 17.26
N PRO A 175 2.82 12.56 18.21
CA PRO A 175 3.65 11.40 18.51
C PRO A 175 2.82 10.30 19.18
N LEU A 176 3.33 9.07 19.15
CA LEU A 176 2.84 8.05 20.08
C LEU A 176 3.26 8.46 21.49
N ASN A 177 2.35 8.40 22.44
CA ASN A 177 2.66 8.67 23.84
C ASN A 177 3.69 7.64 24.38
N THR A 178 4.35 7.97 25.48
CA THR A 178 5.41 7.13 26.03
C THR A 178 4.88 5.78 26.51
N CYS A 179 3.76 5.77 27.24
CA CYS A 179 3.14 4.53 27.74
C CYS A 179 2.80 3.53 26.61
N THR A 180 2.17 3.98 25.52
CA THR A 180 1.91 3.11 24.35
C THR A 180 3.20 2.65 23.67
N ARG A 181 4.25 3.48 23.65
CA ARG A 181 5.55 3.04 23.13
C ARG A 181 6.19 1.99 24.01
N ASP A 182 6.09 2.13 25.34
CA ASP A 182 6.58 1.16 26.32
C ASP A 182 5.82 -0.17 26.21
N ASP A 183 4.49 -0.12 26.09
CA ASP A 183 3.65 -1.31 25.89
C ASP A 183 4.01 -2.03 24.58
N ILE A 184 4.20 -1.29 23.49
CA ILE A 184 4.64 -1.86 22.20
C ILE A 184 6.04 -2.45 22.35
N ALA A 185 6.97 -1.76 23.00
CA ALA A 185 8.33 -2.24 23.21
C ALA A 185 8.36 -3.52 24.05
N ALA A 186 7.52 -3.62 25.09
CA ALA A 186 7.37 -4.82 25.91
C ALA A 186 6.82 -6.01 25.08
N LYS A 187 5.87 -5.77 24.18
CA LYS A 187 5.38 -6.83 23.28
C LYS A 187 6.44 -7.25 22.25
N ILE A 188 7.25 -6.31 21.75
CA ILE A 188 8.36 -6.60 20.85
C ILE A 188 9.43 -7.44 21.55
N SER A 189 9.79 -7.11 22.80
CA SER A 189 10.79 -7.88 23.57
C SER A 189 10.32 -9.31 23.89
N GLN A 190 9.01 -9.56 23.89
CA GLN A 190 8.41 -10.89 24.00
C GLN A 190 8.36 -11.66 22.65
N ASN A 191 8.99 -11.14 21.60
CA ASN A 191 8.97 -11.71 20.23
C ASN A 191 7.55 -11.86 19.65
N ILE A 192 6.60 -11.01 20.07
CA ILE A 192 5.26 -11.01 19.47
C ILE A 192 5.37 -10.42 18.05
N PRO A 193 4.86 -11.11 17.01
CA PRO A 193 4.93 -10.62 15.64
C PRO A 193 4.24 -9.25 15.50
N PHE A 194 4.85 -8.33 14.73
CA PHE A 194 4.32 -6.98 14.56
C PHE A 194 2.86 -6.95 14.07
N ASP A 195 2.47 -7.90 13.22
CA ASP A 195 1.09 -8.02 12.76
C ASP A 195 0.11 -8.28 13.92
N ARG A 196 0.48 -9.12 14.89
CA ARG A 196 -0.31 -9.39 16.10
C ARG A 196 -0.42 -8.14 16.99
N ILE A 197 0.68 -7.43 17.19
CA ILE A 197 0.71 -6.20 17.98
C ILE A 197 -0.22 -5.15 17.35
N LEU A 198 -0.15 -4.98 16.03
CA LEU A 198 -1.01 -4.05 15.30
C LEU A 198 -2.48 -4.48 15.35
N ASP A 199 -2.77 -5.79 15.24
CA ASP A 199 -4.12 -6.31 15.35
C ASP A 199 -4.74 -6.02 16.72
N GLU A 200 -4.02 -6.31 17.82
CA GLU A 200 -4.49 -6.03 19.18
C GLU A 200 -4.77 -4.56 19.42
N ILE A 201 -3.88 -3.67 18.96
CA ILE A 201 -4.07 -2.22 19.07
C ILE A 201 -5.34 -1.79 18.32
N ARG A 202 -5.57 -2.36 17.13
CA ARG A 202 -6.73 -2.03 16.30
C ARG A 202 -8.02 -2.64 16.84
N ASP A 203 -7.92 -3.75 17.56
CA ASP A 203 -9.07 -4.42 18.14
C ASP A 203 -9.68 -3.63 19.30
N ASN A 204 -8.87 -2.82 19.98
CA ASN A 204 -9.27 -1.93 21.08
C ASN A 204 -10.06 -0.67 20.66
N ILE A 205 -10.25 -0.41 19.36
CA ILE A 205 -11.06 0.75 18.91
C ILE A 205 -12.52 0.52 19.32
N THR A 206 -12.99 1.25 20.33
CA THR A 206 -14.40 1.28 20.75
C THR A 206 -15.08 2.55 20.23
N ASN A 207 -16.35 2.43 19.83
CA ASN A 207 -17.24 3.57 19.49
C ASN A 207 -16.75 4.58 18.42
N ASN A 208 -16.02 4.13 17.39
CA ASN A 208 -15.51 4.98 16.30
C ASN A 208 -14.64 6.19 16.74
N HIS A 209 -14.22 6.25 18.00
CA HIS A 209 -13.31 7.30 18.47
C HIS A 209 -11.87 6.92 18.11
N LEU A 210 -11.33 7.60 17.09
CA LEU A 210 -10.01 7.30 16.55
C LEU A 210 -8.95 8.12 17.28
N GLU A 211 -8.11 7.47 18.07
CA GLU A 211 -6.96 8.12 18.72
C GLU A 211 -5.62 7.81 18.03
N ARG A 212 -4.60 8.61 18.32
CA ARG A 212 -3.25 8.43 17.76
C ARG A 212 -2.64 7.06 18.07
N THR A 213 -2.98 6.49 19.22
CA THR A 213 -2.58 5.16 19.71
C THR A 213 -3.04 4.04 18.76
N HIS A 214 -4.12 4.24 18.01
CA HIS A 214 -4.69 3.26 17.06
C HIS A 214 -4.06 3.32 15.65
N LEU A 215 -3.24 4.33 15.38
CA LEU A 215 -2.66 4.57 14.05
C LEU A 215 -1.19 4.14 13.85
N PRO A 216 -0.54 3.27 14.66
CA PRO A 216 0.83 2.87 14.38
C PRO A 216 0.92 2.06 13.08
N THR A 217 2.02 2.25 12.38
CA THR A 217 2.39 1.48 11.19
C THR A 217 3.49 0.49 11.53
N LYS A 218 3.73 -0.54 10.69
CA LYS A 218 4.91 -1.42 10.85
C LYS A 218 6.21 -0.63 10.95
N LYS A 219 6.32 0.48 10.21
CA LYS A 219 7.50 1.35 10.29
C LYS A 219 7.63 2.04 11.65
N ASP A 220 6.52 2.39 12.30
CA ASP A 220 6.54 2.93 13.66
C ASP A 220 7.04 1.88 14.66
N LEU A 221 6.64 0.60 14.52
CA LEU A 221 7.13 -0.51 15.36
C LEU A 221 8.64 -0.74 15.18
N TYR A 222 9.15 -0.78 13.94
CA TYR A 222 10.60 -0.85 13.70
C TYR A 222 11.37 0.33 14.31
N ASN A 223 10.78 1.54 14.28
CA ASN A 223 11.43 2.71 14.91
C ASN A 223 11.40 2.61 16.45
N ILE A 224 10.35 2.01 17.03
CA ILE A 224 10.25 1.73 18.46
C ILE A 224 11.33 0.71 18.85
N GLU A 225 11.35 -0.46 18.21
CA GLU A 225 12.37 -1.50 18.40
C GLU A 225 13.79 -0.92 18.39
N ALA A 226 14.12 -0.13 17.38
CA ALA A 226 15.41 0.54 17.27
C ALA A 226 15.66 1.55 18.41
N SER A 227 14.66 2.34 18.80
CA SER A 227 14.81 3.36 19.85
C SER A 227 14.98 2.79 21.26
N TYR A 228 14.49 1.57 21.51
CA TYR A 228 14.65 0.86 22.79
C TYR A 228 15.86 -0.09 22.76
N ASN A 229 16.67 -0.06 21.70
CA ASN A 229 17.82 -0.97 21.49
C ASN A 229 17.44 -2.45 21.64
N LEU A 230 16.23 -2.84 21.24
CA LEU A 230 15.78 -4.23 21.28
C LEU A 230 16.40 -5.08 20.15
N ASN A 231 17.24 -4.46 19.32
CA ASN A 231 18.12 -5.13 18.36
C ASN A 231 19.32 -5.76 19.09
N ASN A 232 19.08 -6.72 19.97
CA ASN A 232 20.12 -7.65 20.39
C ASN A 232 20.16 -8.83 19.40
N GLU A 233 21.36 -9.11 18.93
CA GLU A 233 21.67 -10.09 17.88
C GLU A 233 21.08 -11.47 18.19
N ALA A 234 20.63 -12.15 17.13
CA ALA A 234 20.32 -13.58 17.08
C ALA A 234 18.95 -14.08 17.59
N VAL A 235 17.82 -13.45 17.24
CA VAL A 235 16.54 -14.19 17.02
C VAL A 235 15.75 -13.64 15.82
N HIS A 236 16.44 -13.26 14.75
CA HIS A 236 15.94 -13.62 13.43
C HIS A 236 16.60 -14.94 13.04
N HIS A 237 16.29 -16.01 13.79
CA HIS A 237 16.49 -17.35 13.26
C HIS A 237 15.47 -17.57 12.15
N SER A 238 15.85 -17.10 10.97
CA SER A 238 15.47 -17.64 9.68
C SER A 238 16.10 -19.03 9.45
N ASN A 239 16.41 -19.80 10.50
CA ASN A 239 17.13 -21.06 10.43
C ASN A 239 16.38 -22.17 11.17
N TYR A 240 15.32 -22.65 10.53
CA TYR A 240 14.98 -24.09 10.54
C TYR A 240 15.54 -24.77 9.29
N ALA A 241 16.70 -24.32 8.78
CA ALA A 241 17.46 -25.08 7.81
C ALA A 241 18.32 -26.13 8.55
N THR A 242 17.66 -27.11 9.16
CA THR A 242 18.24 -28.45 9.16
C THR A 242 18.51 -28.75 7.68
N SER A 243 19.75 -29.06 7.31
CA SER A 243 20.09 -29.45 5.93
C SER A 243 19.00 -30.39 5.42
N VAL A 244 18.28 -29.99 4.36
CA VAL A 244 17.18 -30.78 3.79
C VAL A 244 17.65 -32.20 3.49
N GLY A 245 18.93 -32.37 3.13
CA GLY A 245 19.58 -33.68 2.99
C GLY A 245 19.59 -34.50 4.29
N ALA A 246 19.96 -33.92 5.43
CA ALA A 246 19.94 -34.63 6.72
C ALA A 246 18.52 -35.00 7.19
N TRP A 247 17.52 -34.16 6.85
CA TRP A 247 16.11 -34.48 7.09
C TRP A 247 15.63 -35.59 6.15
N VAL A 248 16.00 -35.58 4.87
CA VAL A 248 15.62 -36.62 3.89
C VAL A 248 16.26 -37.97 4.22
N GLU A 249 17.51 -38.03 4.67
CA GLU A 249 18.12 -39.30 5.10
C GLU A 249 17.41 -39.87 6.35
N LYS A 250 16.92 -39.01 7.24
CA LYS A 250 16.05 -39.41 8.35
C LYS A 250 14.65 -39.84 7.88
N LEU A 251 14.15 -39.32 6.76
CA LEU A 251 12.88 -39.74 6.15
C LEU A 251 12.96 -41.08 5.44
N LYS A 252 14.09 -41.38 4.77
CA LYS A 252 14.32 -42.70 4.13
C LYS A 252 14.32 -43.85 5.14
N SER A 253 14.56 -43.57 6.43
CA SER A 253 14.65 -44.55 7.51
C SER A 253 13.39 -44.67 8.38
N ASP A 254 12.38 -43.81 8.20
CA ASP A 254 11.13 -43.83 8.98
C ASP A 254 9.95 -44.31 8.13
N ASP A 255 9.50 -45.54 8.38
CA ASP A 255 8.38 -46.22 7.70
C ASP A 255 7.03 -45.45 7.77
N LYS A 256 6.94 -44.41 8.60
CA LYS A 256 5.72 -43.59 8.81
C LYS A 256 5.58 -42.41 7.84
N LEU A 257 6.59 -42.09 7.04
CA LEU A 257 6.60 -40.97 6.10
C LEU A 257 6.99 -41.43 4.69
N SER A 258 5.99 -41.68 3.86
CA SER A 258 6.14 -42.17 2.49
C SER A 258 6.69 -41.09 1.53
N LEU A 259 8.02 -40.98 1.48
CA LEU A 259 8.76 -40.24 0.45
C LEU A 259 8.55 -40.95 -0.90
N VAL A 260 8.05 -40.23 -1.91
CA VAL A 260 7.82 -40.79 -3.26
C VAL A 260 9.04 -40.58 -4.14
N TYR A 261 9.58 -39.36 -4.16
CA TYR A 261 10.73 -39.00 -4.99
C TYR A 261 11.49 -37.81 -4.39
N TYR A 262 12.81 -37.79 -4.57
CA TYR A 262 13.68 -36.70 -4.10
C TYR A 262 14.87 -36.48 -5.03
N LYS A 263 15.07 -35.21 -5.44
CA LYS A 263 16.27 -34.71 -6.11
C LYS A 263 16.79 -33.48 -5.38
N SER A 264 18.08 -33.47 -5.08
CA SER A 264 18.76 -32.33 -4.47
C SER A 264 19.41 -31.40 -5.51
N GLN A 265 19.70 -30.15 -5.11
CA GLN A 265 20.42 -29.20 -5.97
C GLN A 265 21.91 -29.55 -6.03
N GLY A 266 22.53 -29.40 -7.20
CA GLY A 266 23.93 -29.78 -7.42
C GLY A 266 24.12 -31.26 -7.76
N GLN A 267 23.03 -31.99 -8.00
CA GLN A 267 23.06 -33.40 -8.41
C GLN A 267 22.32 -33.57 -9.74
N ILE A 268 22.96 -34.32 -10.64
CA ILE A 268 22.34 -34.79 -11.89
C ILE A 268 21.47 -36.00 -11.56
N ASP A 269 20.22 -35.98 -12.02
CA ASP A 269 19.31 -37.10 -11.81
C ASP A 269 19.52 -38.18 -12.88
N THR A 270 19.51 -39.44 -12.46
CA THR A 270 19.73 -40.58 -13.36
C THR A 270 18.43 -41.15 -13.96
N ASN A 271 17.28 -40.84 -13.36
CA ASN A 271 15.98 -41.36 -13.79
C ASN A 271 15.28 -40.38 -14.75
N TYR A 272 15.48 -39.08 -14.56
CA TYR A 272 14.90 -38.00 -15.36
C TYR A 272 16.01 -37.06 -15.86
N LEU A 273 16.54 -37.37 -17.05
CA LEU A 273 17.63 -36.61 -17.70
C LEU A 273 17.24 -35.17 -18.06
N GLU A 274 15.95 -34.86 -18.10
CA GLU A 274 15.41 -33.54 -18.38
C GLU A 274 15.50 -32.56 -17.18
N LEU A 275 15.84 -33.07 -15.99
CA LEU A 275 16.07 -32.25 -14.79
C LEU A 275 17.48 -31.65 -14.82
N LYS A 276 17.55 -30.33 -14.57
CA LYS A 276 18.82 -29.61 -14.51
C LYS A 276 19.52 -29.88 -13.18
N GLU A 277 20.83 -29.70 -13.14
CA GLU A 277 21.64 -29.90 -11.94
C GLU A 277 21.13 -29.07 -10.74
N ASP A 278 20.64 -27.85 -10.99
CA ASP A 278 20.12 -26.91 -9.98
C ASP A 278 18.66 -27.14 -9.58
N ASP A 279 17.93 -28.02 -10.27
CA ASP A 279 16.53 -28.34 -9.95
C ASP A 279 16.43 -29.09 -8.61
N PHE A 280 15.48 -28.68 -7.77
CA PHE A 280 15.13 -29.32 -6.50
C PHE A 280 13.72 -29.86 -6.59
N LEU A 281 13.53 -31.14 -6.28
CA LEU A 281 12.20 -31.78 -6.23
C LEU A 281 12.09 -32.65 -4.99
N LEU A 282 10.96 -32.53 -4.28
CA LEU A 282 10.61 -33.37 -3.14
C LEU A 282 9.12 -33.72 -3.22
N LEU A 283 8.81 -35.01 -3.43
CA LEU A 283 7.45 -35.53 -3.53
C LEU A 283 7.13 -36.39 -2.31
N ILE A 284 5.99 -36.13 -1.69
CA ILE A 284 5.55 -36.83 -0.49
C ILE A 284 4.08 -37.23 -0.63
N MET A 285 3.77 -38.49 -0.37
CA MET A 285 2.41 -39.03 -0.37
C MET A 285 2.32 -40.25 0.55
N LYS A 286 1.60 -40.13 1.67
CA LYS A 286 1.36 -41.22 2.63
C LYS A 286 0.40 -42.28 2.09
N GLU A 287 0.48 -43.50 2.64
CA GLU A 287 -0.43 -44.61 2.29
C GLU A 287 -1.92 -44.27 2.45
N TYR A 288 -2.30 -43.55 3.51
CA TYR A 288 -3.69 -43.10 3.66
C TYR A 288 -4.08 -42.08 2.58
N GLN A 289 -3.17 -41.20 2.18
CA GLN A 289 -3.43 -40.23 1.12
C GLN A 289 -3.56 -40.89 -0.25
N LYS A 290 -2.72 -41.91 -0.54
CA LYS A 290 -2.88 -42.81 -1.68
C LYS A 290 -4.24 -43.50 -1.65
N SER A 291 -4.64 -44.04 -0.49
CA SER A 291 -5.94 -44.68 -0.32
C SER A 291 -7.11 -43.73 -0.60
N MET A 292 -7.02 -42.48 -0.13
CA MET A 292 -7.99 -41.43 -0.42
C MET A 292 -8.01 -41.06 -1.91
N LEU A 293 -6.84 -40.97 -2.55
CA LEU A 293 -6.72 -40.66 -3.97
C LEU A 293 -7.32 -41.77 -4.85
N ASN A 294 -7.09 -43.04 -4.51
CA ASN A 294 -7.69 -44.17 -5.21
C ASN A 294 -9.21 -44.22 -5.04
N LYS A 295 -9.71 -43.90 -3.85
CA LYS A 295 -11.15 -43.96 -3.55
C LYS A 295 -11.93 -42.83 -4.23
N PHE A 296 -11.39 -41.61 -4.25
CA PHE A 296 -12.12 -40.41 -4.65
C PHE A 296 -11.58 -39.70 -5.89
N GLY A 297 -10.42 -40.09 -6.41
CA GLY A 297 -9.75 -39.42 -7.52
C GLY A 297 -10.49 -39.48 -8.85
N ASN A 298 -11.43 -40.41 -9.03
CA ASN A 298 -12.23 -40.50 -10.25
C ASN A 298 -13.45 -39.55 -10.26
N ASP A 299 -13.82 -38.90 -9.15
CA ASP A 299 -14.89 -37.89 -9.15
C ASP A 299 -14.33 -36.49 -9.48
N VAL A 300 -13.66 -35.86 -8.51
CA VAL A 300 -13.11 -34.50 -8.67
C VAL A 300 -11.67 -34.45 -8.20
N ILE A 301 -10.78 -34.00 -9.07
CA ILE A 301 -9.40 -33.67 -8.75
C ILE A 301 -9.17 -32.17 -8.87
N CYS A 302 -8.55 -31.60 -7.83
CA CYS A 302 -8.08 -30.23 -7.81
C CYS A 302 -6.56 -30.19 -7.61
N ILE A 303 -5.85 -29.48 -8.47
CA ILE A 303 -4.41 -29.24 -8.37
C ILE A 303 -4.17 -27.76 -8.17
N ASP A 304 -3.43 -27.40 -7.13
CA ASP A 304 -3.24 -26.02 -6.70
C ASP A 304 -1.75 -25.77 -6.44
N GLU A 305 -1.22 -24.71 -7.05
CA GLU A 305 0.12 -24.21 -6.79
C GLU A 305 0.04 -23.07 -5.76
N THR A 306 0.79 -23.20 -4.68
CA THR A 306 0.99 -22.11 -3.73
C THR A 306 2.34 -21.44 -3.99
N HIS A 307 2.33 -20.29 -4.64
CA HIS A 307 3.51 -19.44 -4.81
C HIS A 307 3.92 -18.78 -3.47
N GLY A 308 5.22 -18.81 -3.16
CA GLY A 308 5.83 -17.93 -2.16
C GLY A 308 5.70 -18.37 -0.70
N MET A 309 5.96 -19.65 -0.40
CA MET A 309 5.93 -20.16 0.98
C MET A 309 7.20 -19.86 1.80
N ASN A 310 8.28 -19.35 1.19
CA ASN A 310 9.53 -19.08 1.90
C ASN A 310 10.42 -18.04 1.19
N SER A 311 11.42 -17.53 1.92
CA SER A 311 12.50 -16.65 1.42
C SER A 311 13.46 -17.34 0.43
N TYR A 312 13.22 -18.60 0.09
CA TYR A 312 14.10 -19.46 -0.69
C TYR A 312 13.52 -19.82 -2.07
N HIS A 313 12.41 -19.18 -2.48
CA HIS A 313 11.80 -19.34 -3.81
C HIS A 313 11.35 -20.78 -4.16
N PHE A 314 10.92 -21.59 -3.19
CA PHE A 314 10.29 -22.88 -3.46
C PHE A 314 8.76 -22.76 -3.58
N ASN A 315 8.20 -23.54 -4.49
CA ASN A 315 6.79 -23.65 -4.80
C ASN A 315 6.25 -24.97 -4.23
N LEU A 316 5.01 -24.96 -3.74
CA LEU A 316 4.30 -26.16 -3.31
C LEU A 316 3.12 -26.42 -4.23
N THR A 317 3.14 -27.55 -4.92
CA THR A 317 2.03 -28.06 -5.73
C THR A 317 1.32 -29.17 -4.97
N THR A 318 0.00 -29.10 -4.86
CA THR A 318 -0.81 -30.08 -4.11
C THR A 318 -1.90 -30.70 -4.98
N ILE A 319 -1.98 -32.04 -5.00
CA ILE A 319 -3.13 -32.78 -5.54
C ILE A 319 -4.16 -32.97 -4.43
N LYS A 320 -5.42 -32.64 -4.70
CA LYS A 320 -6.55 -32.78 -3.78
C LYS A 320 -7.70 -33.51 -4.46
N VAL A 321 -8.44 -34.29 -3.69
CA VAL A 321 -9.72 -34.90 -4.10
C VAL A 321 -10.86 -34.33 -3.27
N LEU A 322 -12.09 -34.40 -3.77
CA LEU A 322 -13.27 -34.20 -2.93
C LEU A 322 -13.68 -35.55 -2.33
N ASP A 323 -13.78 -35.63 -1.00
CA ASP A 323 -14.30 -36.82 -0.33
C ASP A 323 -15.83 -36.93 -0.43
N ASP A 324 -16.39 -37.94 0.25
CA ASP A 324 -17.82 -38.20 0.36
C ASP A 324 -18.62 -37.06 1.01
N LEU A 325 -17.96 -36.19 1.78
CA LEU A 325 -18.54 -34.99 2.37
C LEU A 325 -18.34 -33.74 1.49
N ARG A 326 -17.82 -33.90 0.27
CA ARG A 326 -17.41 -32.81 -0.65
C ARG A 326 -16.36 -31.88 -0.02
N GLU A 327 -15.58 -32.35 0.96
CA GLU A 327 -14.42 -31.60 1.47
C GLU A 327 -13.16 -31.93 0.66
N GLY A 328 -12.38 -30.89 0.33
CA GLY A 328 -11.12 -31.08 -0.39
C GLY A 328 -10.02 -31.66 0.50
N PHE A 329 -9.67 -32.92 0.30
CA PHE A 329 -8.62 -33.65 1.01
C PHE A 329 -7.30 -33.66 0.22
N PRO A 330 -6.15 -33.29 0.81
CA PRO A 330 -4.86 -33.29 0.11
C PRO A 330 -4.26 -34.70 0.02
N CYS A 331 -4.04 -35.15 -1.20
CA CYS A 331 -3.56 -36.50 -1.51
C CYS A 331 -2.06 -36.57 -1.79
N SER A 332 -1.44 -35.50 -2.30
CA SER A 332 -0.01 -35.52 -2.58
C SER A 332 0.57 -34.10 -2.62
N PHE A 333 1.86 -33.99 -2.30
CA PHE A 333 2.61 -32.74 -2.26
C PHE A 333 3.89 -32.84 -3.08
N LEU A 334 4.14 -31.82 -3.90
CA LEU A 334 5.40 -31.56 -4.60
C LEU A 334 5.97 -30.24 -4.10
N ILE A 335 7.20 -30.25 -3.61
CA ILE A 335 7.97 -29.05 -3.31
C ILE A 335 9.09 -28.94 -4.34
N SER A 336 9.13 -27.85 -5.09
CA SER A 336 10.16 -27.62 -6.12
C SER A 336 10.56 -26.16 -6.28
N ASN A 337 11.75 -25.89 -6.80
CA ASN A 337 12.20 -24.53 -7.18
C ASN A 337 11.86 -24.18 -8.65
N ARG A 338 11.31 -25.14 -9.39
CA ARG A 338 10.90 -25.03 -10.79
C ARG A 338 9.51 -25.66 -10.93
N VAL A 339 8.60 -24.94 -11.58
CA VAL A 339 7.24 -25.42 -11.88
C VAL A 339 6.96 -25.16 -13.34
N ASP A 340 7.15 -26.19 -14.15
CA ASP A 340 6.81 -26.21 -15.56
C ASP A 340 6.27 -27.59 -15.96
N GLU A 341 5.94 -27.75 -17.24
CA GLU A 341 5.34 -28.98 -17.74
C GLU A 341 6.23 -30.21 -17.49
N THR A 342 7.56 -30.08 -17.63
CA THR A 342 8.51 -31.18 -17.37
C THR A 342 8.43 -31.63 -15.91
N VAL A 343 8.53 -30.72 -14.95
CA VAL A 343 8.47 -31.06 -13.52
C VAL A 343 7.10 -31.65 -13.14
N LEU A 344 6.02 -31.12 -13.71
CA LEU A 344 4.66 -31.61 -13.44
C LEU A 344 4.41 -32.99 -14.06
N ARG A 345 5.00 -33.29 -15.22
CA ARG A 345 4.95 -34.64 -15.82
C ARG A 345 5.64 -35.67 -14.93
N ILE A 346 6.82 -35.34 -14.40
CA ILE A 346 7.51 -36.19 -13.42
C ILE A 346 6.63 -36.39 -12.19
N PHE A 347 6.00 -35.33 -11.70
CA PHE A 347 5.09 -35.43 -10.56
C PHE A 347 3.91 -36.37 -10.82
N PHE A 348 3.25 -36.26 -11.96
CA PHE A 348 2.11 -37.13 -12.27
C PHE A 348 2.53 -38.55 -12.65
N ALA A 349 3.69 -38.76 -13.28
CA ALA A 349 4.24 -40.08 -13.54
C ALA A 349 4.50 -40.84 -12.23
N GLU A 350 5.18 -40.21 -11.25
CA GLU A 350 5.42 -40.81 -9.93
C GLU A 350 4.12 -41.15 -9.19
N ILE A 351 3.08 -40.32 -9.33
CA ILE A 351 1.77 -40.59 -8.74
C ILE A 351 1.08 -41.75 -9.45
N ARG A 352 1.06 -41.74 -10.79
CA ARG A 352 0.51 -42.82 -11.61
C ARG A 352 1.15 -44.15 -11.26
N ASP A 353 2.46 -44.20 -11.07
CA ASP A 353 3.17 -45.43 -10.75
C ASP A 353 2.79 -45.96 -9.35
N LYS A 354 2.32 -45.09 -8.44
CA LYS A 354 1.81 -45.48 -7.12
C LYS A 354 0.31 -45.79 -7.08
N THR A 355 -0.50 -45.15 -7.92
CA THR A 355 -1.98 -45.21 -7.86
C THR A 355 -2.65 -45.92 -9.04
N GLY A 356 -1.91 -46.14 -10.14
CA GLY A 356 -2.50 -46.40 -11.45
C GLY A 356 -3.06 -45.13 -12.09
N ILE A 357 -3.71 -45.32 -13.25
CA ILE A 357 -4.33 -44.23 -14.02
C ILE A 357 -5.58 -43.72 -13.30
N ILE A 358 -5.65 -42.42 -13.06
CA ILE A 358 -6.81 -41.77 -12.44
C ILE A 358 -7.57 -40.96 -13.48
N GLN A 359 -8.88 -41.17 -13.53
CA GLN A 359 -9.76 -40.69 -14.58
C GLN A 359 -10.87 -39.79 -14.01
N PRO A 360 -10.55 -38.57 -13.52
CA PRO A 360 -11.54 -37.71 -12.88
C PRO A 360 -12.66 -37.30 -13.83
N ASN A 361 -13.90 -37.21 -13.32
CA ASN A 361 -15.01 -36.56 -14.01
C ASN A 361 -14.80 -35.05 -14.12
N VAL A 362 -14.19 -34.44 -13.09
CA VAL A 362 -13.87 -33.01 -13.06
C VAL A 362 -12.40 -32.83 -12.68
N PHE A 363 -11.64 -32.19 -13.55
CA PHE A 363 -10.27 -31.78 -13.30
C PHE A 363 -10.19 -30.25 -13.18
N MET A 364 -9.58 -29.77 -12.09
CA MET A 364 -9.44 -28.35 -11.80
C MET A 364 -7.97 -28.05 -11.49
N SER A 365 -7.34 -27.14 -12.24
CA SER A 365 -5.96 -26.71 -11.99
C SER A 365 -5.83 -25.19 -11.99
N ASP A 366 -4.62 -24.70 -11.67
CA ASP A 366 -4.26 -23.29 -11.89
C ASP A 366 -4.30 -22.93 -13.39
N MET A 367 -4.33 -21.63 -13.70
CA MET A 367 -4.46 -21.07 -15.04
C MET A 367 -3.26 -21.35 -15.97
N ALA A 368 -2.15 -21.88 -15.44
CA ALA A 368 -1.01 -22.27 -16.25
C ALA A 368 -1.30 -23.58 -17.00
N GLU A 369 -1.12 -23.56 -18.33
CA GLU A 369 -1.42 -24.70 -19.21
C GLU A 369 -0.59 -25.95 -18.87
N SER A 370 0.58 -25.77 -18.24
CA SER A 370 1.49 -26.84 -17.86
C SER A 370 0.88 -27.90 -16.94
N PHE A 371 -0.01 -27.51 -16.01
CA PHE A 371 -0.69 -28.48 -15.11
C PHE A 371 -1.61 -29.41 -15.86
N TYR A 372 -2.41 -28.85 -16.75
CA TYR A 372 -3.40 -29.61 -17.48
C TYR A 372 -2.74 -30.46 -18.58
N ASN A 373 -1.79 -29.89 -19.34
CA ASN A 373 -1.04 -30.61 -20.36
C ASN A 373 -0.29 -31.81 -19.75
N ALA A 374 0.45 -31.59 -18.66
CA ALA A 374 1.16 -32.68 -17.98
C ALA A 374 0.20 -33.76 -17.46
N TRP A 375 -0.95 -33.36 -16.88
CA TRP A 375 -1.94 -34.33 -16.40
C TRP A 375 -2.50 -35.18 -17.53
N ILE A 376 -2.85 -34.58 -18.66
CA ILE A 376 -3.39 -35.30 -19.82
C ILE A 376 -2.39 -36.31 -20.36
N VAL A 377 -1.13 -35.89 -20.57
CA VAL A 377 -0.06 -36.78 -21.07
C VAL A 377 0.10 -38.00 -20.16
N GLU A 378 0.04 -37.81 -18.84
CA GLU A 378 0.32 -38.89 -17.89
C GLU A 378 -0.94 -39.67 -17.45
N MET A 379 -2.17 -39.11 -17.57
CA MET A 379 -3.40 -39.64 -16.94
C MET A 379 -4.64 -39.87 -17.83
N LYS A 380 -4.86 -39.24 -19.02
CA LYS A 380 -6.09 -39.50 -19.83
C LYS A 380 -6.07 -38.95 -21.28
N PRO A 381 -6.86 -39.51 -22.23
CA PRO A 381 -6.93 -39.04 -23.62
C PRO A 381 -8.02 -37.98 -23.88
N GLY A 382 -7.73 -37.00 -24.75
CA GLY A 382 -8.67 -36.58 -25.79
C GLY A 382 -9.49 -35.29 -25.65
N SER A 383 -10.72 -35.37 -25.16
CA SER A 383 -11.83 -34.54 -25.68
C SER A 383 -12.21 -33.29 -24.87
N ILE A 384 -12.15 -33.31 -23.54
CA ILE A 384 -12.52 -32.15 -22.68
C ILE A 384 -11.56 -30.94 -22.88
N VAL A 385 -10.34 -31.21 -23.36
CA VAL A 385 -9.27 -30.24 -23.64
C VAL A 385 -9.72 -29.20 -24.67
N GLU A 386 -10.45 -29.63 -25.69
CA GLU A 386 -10.74 -28.79 -26.85
C GLU A 386 -11.79 -27.72 -26.52
N ILE A 387 -12.83 -28.09 -25.77
CA ILE A 387 -13.90 -27.16 -25.38
C ILE A 387 -13.38 -26.05 -24.46
N TYR A 388 -12.65 -26.42 -23.40
CA TYR A 388 -12.15 -25.43 -22.45
C TYR A 388 -11.22 -24.41 -23.12
N LYS A 389 -10.32 -24.89 -24.00
CA LYS A 389 -9.45 -24.02 -24.79
C LYS A 389 -10.26 -23.07 -25.66
N VAL A 390 -11.24 -23.59 -26.40
CA VAL A 390 -12.11 -22.80 -27.26
C VAL A 390 -12.87 -21.73 -26.48
N LEU A 391 -13.51 -22.07 -25.36
CA LEU A 391 -14.24 -21.10 -24.52
C LEU A 391 -13.31 -20.05 -23.91
N ARG A 392 -12.10 -20.45 -23.51
CA ARG A 392 -11.11 -19.54 -22.95
C ARG A 392 -10.62 -18.54 -23.99
N THR A 393 -10.38 -18.99 -25.22
CA THR A 393 -10.02 -18.11 -26.33
C THR A 393 -11.14 -17.12 -26.64
N LEU A 394 -12.41 -17.56 -26.66
CA LEU A 394 -13.56 -16.67 -26.83
C LEU A 394 -13.64 -15.61 -25.73
N LEU A 395 -13.44 -15.99 -24.47
CA LEU A 395 -13.51 -15.07 -23.34
C LEU A 395 -12.48 -13.92 -23.46
N GLN A 396 -11.31 -14.21 -24.01
CA GLN A 396 -10.15 -13.30 -24.04
C GLN A 396 -9.95 -12.56 -25.38
N GLU A 397 -10.71 -12.94 -26.41
CA GLU A 397 -10.60 -12.31 -27.73
C GLU A 397 -10.89 -10.80 -27.65
N GLN A 398 -10.01 -10.03 -28.26
CA GLN A 398 -10.00 -8.57 -28.18
C GLN A 398 -10.68 -7.93 -29.39
N ASP A 399 -10.68 -8.63 -30.53
CA ASP A 399 -11.31 -8.17 -31.76
C ASP A 399 -12.73 -8.70 -31.90
N ALA A 400 -13.71 -7.81 -32.03
CA ALA A 400 -15.12 -8.19 -32.06
C ALA A 400 -15.49 -9.03 -33.30
N GLU A 401 -14.84 -8.80 -34.45
CA GLU A 401 -15.11 -9.58 -35.66
C GLU A 401 -14.44 -10.96 -35.61
N ALA A 402 -13.22 -11.04 -35.08
CA ALA A 402 -12.56 -12.32 -34.77
C ALA A 402 -13.37 -13.12 -33.77
N PHE A 403 -13.81 -12.50 -32.67
CA PHE A 403 -14.67 -13.12 -31.67
C PHE A 403 -15.92 -13.72 -32.31
N ARG A 404 -16.64 -12.96 -33.13
CA ARG A 404 -17.88 -13.44 -33.79
C ARG A 404 -17.62 -14.69 -34.63
N ARG A 405 -16.58 -14.66 -35.48
CA ARG A 405 -16.21 -15.81 -36.32
C ARG A 405 -15.80 -17.03 -35.49
N MET A 406 -15.04 -16.81 -34.43
CA MET A 406 -14.59 -17.88 -33.54
C MET A 406 -15.76 -18.46 -32.75
N PHE A 407 -16.68 -17.61 -32.31
CA PHE A 407 -17.87 -18.00 -31.56
C PHE A 407 -18.77 -18.87 -32.42
N ASP A 408 -19.09 -18.44 -33.65
CA ASP A 408 -19.91 -19.21 -34.58
C ASP A 408 -19.26 -20.57 -34.92
N ASN A 409 -17.94 -20.61 -35.12
CA ASN A 409 -17.22 -21.86 -35.40
C ASN A 409 -17.20 -22.79 -34.17
N ALA A 410 -16.97 -22.24 -32.98
CA ALA A 410 -16.97 -22.98 -31.72
C ALA A 410 -18.31 -23.66 -31.46
N ILE A 411 -19.41 -22.92 -31.57
CA ILE A 411 -20.75 -23.45 -31.37
C ILE A 411 -21.06 -24.56 -32.38
N ASN A 412 -20.75 -24.33 -33.66
CA ASN A 412 -21.00 -25.31 -34.71
C ASN A 412 -20.17 -26.59 -34.54
N ARG A 413 -18.94 -26.49 -34.02
CA ARG A 413 -18.12 -27.67 -33.70
C ARG A 413 -18.66 -28.43 -32.50
N MET A 414 -18.97 -27.74 -31.41
CA MET A 414 -19.52 -28.37 -30.19
C MET A 414 -20.92 -28.96 -30.40
N ALA A 415 -21.69 -28.44 -31.36
CA ALA A 415 -22.99 -29.00 -31.70
C ALA A 415 -22.92 -30.26 -32.58
N LYS A 416 -21.78 -30.53 -33.23
CA LYS A 416 -21.57 -31.68 -34.14
C LYS A 416 -20.93 -32.89 -33.46
N ASP A 417 -20.47 -32.73 -32.24
CA ASP A 417 -19.80 -33.77 -31.47
C ASP A 417 -20.74 -34.28 -30.37
N ASP A 418 -20.98 -35.59 -30.38
CA ASP A 418 -21.95 -36.26 -29.51
C ASP A 418 -21.61 -36.08 -28.03
N GLU A 419 -20.33 -35.97 -27.67
CA GLU A 419 -19.90 -35.76 -26.28
C GLU A 419 -20.20 -34.33 -25.79
N THR A 420 -20.28 -33.36 -26.70
CA THR A 420 -20.28 -31.93 -26.37
C THR A 420 -21.58 -31.21 -26.74
N MET A 421 -22.47 -31.90 -27.46
CA MET A 421 -23.78 -31.41 -27.89
C MET A 421 -24.65 -30.92 -26.73
N HIS A 422 -24.72 -31.66 -25.61
CA HIS A 422 -25.50 -31.24 -24.44
C HIS A 422 -24.97 -29.94 -23.83
N PHE A 423 -23.64 -29.79 -23.75
CA PHE A 423 -23.01 -28.57 -23.27
C PHE A 423 -23.22 -27.41 -24.24
N SER A 424 -23.14 -27.65 -25.54
CA SER A 424 -23.39 -26.65 -26.59
C SER A 424 -24.79 -26.04 -26.45
N ASN A 425 -25.82 -26.87 -26.31
CA ASN A 425 -27.20 -26.42 -26.14
C ASN A 425 -27.40 -25.56 -24.88
N TYR A 426 -26.78 -25.96 -23.76
CA TYR A 426 -26.77 -25.17 -22.53
C TYR A 426 -26.07 -23.82 -22.73
N PHE A 427 -24.87 -23.83 -23.32
CA PHE A 427 -24.08 -22.63 -23.52
C PHE A 427 -24.76 -21.62 -24.44
N ILE A 428 -25.40 -22.08 -25.53
CA ILE A 428 -26.20 -21.24 -26.43
C ILE A 428 -27.38 -20.62 -25.68
N SER A 429 -28.09 -21.39 -24.86
CA SER A 429 -29.32 -20.91 -24.21
C SER A 429 -29.06 -19.84 -23.15
N TYR A 430 -27.97 -19.98 -22.40
CA TYR A 430 -27.71 -19.13 -21.21
C TYR A 430 -26.63 -18.06 -21.44
N TYR A 431 -25.60 -18.35 -22.23
CA TYR A 431 -24.43 -17.46 -22.35
C TYR A 431 -24.39 -16.68 -23.66
N ALA A 432 -24.83 -17.26 -24.77
CA ALA A 432 -24.85 -16.57 -26.07
C ALA A 432 -25.67 -15.27 -26.09
N PRO A 433 -26.84 -15.15 -25.41
CA PRO A 433 -27.61 -13.90 -25.40
C PRO A 433 -26.91 -12.75 -24.66
N SER A 434 -25.91 -13.06 -23.81
CA SER A 434 -25.25 -12.13 -22.90
C SER A 434 -23.78 -11.89 -23.25
N VAL A 435 -23.37 -12.15 -24.50
CA VAL A 435 -21.98 -12.00 -24.98
C VAL A 435 -21.36 -10.65 -24.61
N GLN A 436 -22.15 -9.59 -24.63
CA GLN A 436 -21.72 -8.22 -24.28
C GLN A 436 -21.30 -8.10 -22.80
N SER A 437 -21.79 -8.98 -21.92
CA SER A 437 -21.54 -8.97 -20.48
C SER A 437 -20.29 -9.74 -20.05
N TRP A 438 -19.79 -10.68 -20.86
CA TRP A 438 -18.67 -11.54 -20.46
C TRP A 438 -17.46 -11.50 -21.41
N ALA A 439 -17.67 -11.36 -22.73
CA ALA A 439 -16.57 -11.35 -23.68
C ALA A 439 -15.70 -10.08 -23.54
N TYR A 440 -14.38 -10.24 -23.64
CA TYR A 440 -13.44 -9.14 -23.39
C TYR A 440 -13.60 -7.99 -24.41
N CYS A 441 -13.72 -8.30 -25.69
CA CYS A 441 -13.93 -7.33 -26.78
C CYS A 441 -15.12 -6.38 -26.57
N HIS A 442 -16.10 -6.75 -25.73
CA HIS A 442 -17.29 -5.93 -25.43
C HIS A 442 -17.23 -5.19 -24.08
N ARG A 443 -16.20 -5.42 -23.23
CA ARG A 443 -16.09 -4.86 -21.87
C ARG A 443 -15.07 -3.72 -21.70
N LEU A 444 -14.58 -3.15 -22.80
CA LEU A 444 -13.43 -2.23 -22.84
C LEU A 444 -13.55 -0.95 -21.98
N ASN A 445 -14.77 -0.54 -21.58
CA ASN A 445 -15.02 0.71 -20.85
C ASN A 445 -15.26 0.55 -19.33
N ALA A 446 -15.22 -0.66 -18.78
CA ALA A 446 -15.62 -0.88 -17.38
C ALA A 446 -14.57 -0.44 -16.34
N GLY A 447 -13.31 -0.17 -16.74
CA GLY A 447 -12.24 0.29 -15.83
C GLY A 447 -11.89 -0.65 -14.66
N ILE A 448 -12.53 -1.81 -14.62
CA ILE A 448 -12.47 -2.80 -13.55
C ILE A 448 -12.21 -4.12 -14.25
N ASN A 449 -10.94 -4.55 -14.27
CA ASN A 449 -10.68 -5.97 -14.44
C ASN A 449 -11.10 -6.65 -13.13
N THR A 450 -12.39 -6.99 -13.02
CA THR A 450 -13.08 -7.47 -11.81
C THR A 450 -12.31 -8.61 -11.13
N ASN A 451 -11.65 -9.46 -11.93
CA ASN A 451 -10.80 -10.53 -11.41
C ASN A 451 -9.64 -10.01 -10.55
N MET A 452 -8.92 -8.97 -10.97
CA MET A 452 -7.73 -8.53 -10.23
C MET A 452 -8.06 -7.93 -8.85
N HIS A 453 -9.18 -7.23 -8.71
CA HIS A 453 -9.59 -6.64 -7.43
C HIS A 453 -10.17 -7.69 -6.49
N ILE A 454 -11.00 -8.59 -7.00
CA ILE A 454 -11.60 -9.69 -6.23
C ILE A 454 -10.52 -10.70 -5.83
N GLU A 455 -9.61 -11.06 -6.72
CA GLU A 455 -8.47 -11.94 -6.41
C GLU A 455 -7.56 -11.35 -5.34
N ARG A 456 -7.27 -10.03 -5.40
CA ARG A 456 -6.48 -9.38 -4.34
C ARG A 456 -7.21 -9.41 -3.00
N MET A 457 -8.52 -9.20 -2.99
CA MET A 457 -9.35 -9.34 -1.79
C MET A 457 -9.28 -10.77 -1.26
N HIS A 458 -9.49 -11.78 -2.11
CA HIS A 458 -9.45 -13.19 -1.75
C HIS A 458 -8.07 -13.62 -1.24
N ARG A 459 -6.98 -13.19 -1.90
CA ARG A 459 -5.60 -13.42 -1.43
C ARG A 459 -5.36 -12.77 -0.08
N THR A 460 -5.85 -11.54 0.13
CA THR A 460 -5.72 -10.85 1.41
C THR A 460 -6.46 -11.62 2.52
N LEU A 461 -7.70 -12.04 2.29
CA LEU A 461 -8.46 -12.85 3.24
C LEU A 461 -7.77 -14.19 3.51
N LYS A 462 -7.40 -14.93 2.46
CA LYS A 462 -6.76 -16.26 2.56
C LYS A 462 -5.42 -16.19 3.28
N HIS A 463 -4.53 -15.29 2.91
CA HIS A 463 -3.15 -15.31 3.38
C HIS A 463 -2.88 -14.42 4.59
N ILE A 464 -3.58 -13.28 4.72
CA ILE A 464 -3.34 -12.35 5.82
C ILE A 464 -4.26 -12.67 7.00
N TYR A 465 -5.58 -12.71 6.76
CA TYR A 465 -6.55 -12.88 7.84
C TYR A 465 -6.75 -14.35 8.25
N LEU A 466 -6.61 -15.27 7.30
CA LEU A 466 -6.78 -16.71 7.53
C LEU A 466 -5.46 -17.49 7.59
N GLN A 467 -4.31 -16.81 7.43
CA GLN A 467 -2.97 -17.42 7.51
C GLN A 467 -2.79 -18.65 6.62
N GLY A 468 -3.48 -18.68 5.48
CA GLY A 468 -3.48 -19.80 4.53
C GLY A 468 -4.26 -21.04 4.97
N LYS A 469 -4.90 -21.02 6.16
CA LYS A 469 -5.59 -22.18 6.74
C LYS A 469 -7.03 -22.28 6.21
N LYS A 470 -7.47 -23.49 5.87
CA LYS A 470 -8.89 -23.76 5.53
C LYS A 470 -9.74 -23.57 6.80
N VAL A 471 -10.79 -22.76 6.70
CA VAL A 471 -11.68 -22.44 7.81
C VAL A 471 -12.90 -23.35 7.77
N LYS A 472 -12.99 -24.30 8.70
CA LYS A 472 -14.13 -25.24 8.78
C LYS A 472 -15.37 -24.64 9.46
N ARG A 473 -15.21 -23.59 10.27
CA ARG A 473 -16.31 -22.98 11.04
C ARG A 473 -16.67 -21.60 10.51
N LEU A 474 -17.96 -21.36 10.28
CA LEU A 474 -18.50 -20.13 9.71
C LEU A 474 -18.16 -18.88 10.55
N ASP A 475 -18.13 -19.01 11.88
CA ASP A 475 -17.78 -17.95 12.82
C ASP A 475 -16.37 -17.38 12.58
N LYS A 476 -15.39 -18.25 12.31
CA LYS A 476 -14.02 -17.84 11.99
C LYS A 476 -13.92 -17.11 10.65
N SER A 477 -14.73 -17.52 9.67
CA SER A 477 -14.82 -16.86 8.36
C SER A 477 -15.47 -15.48 8.48
N LEU A 478 -16.56 -15.36 9.26
CA LEU A 478 -17.19 -14.07 9.56
C LEU A 478 -16.23 -13.14 10.29
N HIS A 479 -15.52 -13.66 11.29
CA HIS A 479 -14.55 -12.87 12.04
C HIS A 479 -13.41 -12.36 11.14
N ALA A 480 -12.92 -13.18 10.20
CA ALA A 480 -11.91 -12.76 9.23
C ALA A 480 -12.42 -11.69 8.25
N LEU A 481 -13.67 -11.79 7.80
CA LEU A 481 -14.34 -10.78 6.97
C LEU A 481 -14.53 -9.45 7.72
N MET A 482 -14.96 -9.51 8.98
CA MET A 482 -15.09 -8.34 9.85
C MET A 482 -13.72 -7.68 10.12
N ARG A 483 -12.68 -8.48 10.35
CA ARG A 483 -11.31 -7.96 10.51
C ARG A 483 -10.75 -7.36 9.21
N TYR A 484 -11.05 -7.96 8.05
CA TYR A 484 -10.68 -7.41 6.74
C TYR A 484 -11.31 -6.04 6.49
N THR A 485 -12.62 -5.95 6.67
CA THR A 485 -13.38 -4.71 6.49
C THR A 485 -12.91 -3.63 7.45
N ARG A 486 -12.73 -3.96 8.75
CA ARG A 486 -12.15 -3.04 9.74
C ARG A 486 -10.74 -2.59 9.36
N GLY A 487 -9.88 -3.51 8.96
CA GLY A 487 -8.52 -3.20 8.49
C GLY A 487 -8.50 -2.26 7.29
N LYS A 488 -9.39 -2.45 6.31
CA LYS A 488 -9.55 -1.54 5.16
C LYS A 488 -10.01 -0.15 5.56
N SER A 489 -10.92 -0.05 6.53
CA SER A 489 -11.36 1.24 7.07
C SER A 489 -10.22 1.97 7.77
N ILE A 490 -9.43 1.27 8.59
CA ILE A 490 -8.25 1.84 9.28
C ILE A 490 -7.16 2.24 8.28
N ASP A 491 -6.88 1.42 7.26
CA ASP A 491 -5.93 1.77 6.20
C ASP A 491 -6.35 3.04 5.46
N ARG A 492 -7.64 3.19 5.18
CA ARG A 492 -8.20 4.42 4.58
C ARG A 492 -8.01 5.63 5.51
N LEU A 493 -8.25 5.48 6.81
CA LEU A 493 -8.03 6.52 7.80
C LEU A 493 -6.55 6.90 7.93
N ILE A 494 -5.64 5.93 7.88
CA ILE A 494 -4.18 6.17 7.84
C ILE A 494 -3.80 6.95 6.58
N VAL A 495 -4.35 6.59 5.42
CA VAL A 495 -4.10 7.31 4.17
C VAL A 495 -4.58 8.76 4.28
N LEU A 496 -5.77 9.00 4.85
CA LEU A 496 -6.34 10.32 5.04
C LEU A 496 -5.53 11.18 6.03
N HIS A 497 -5.19 10.66 7.21
CA HIS A 497 -4.59 11.46 8.29
C HIS A 497 -3.06 11.46 8.28
N LYS A 498 -2.39 10.44 7.71
CA LYS A 498 -0.92 10.36 7.59
C LYS A 498 -0.42 10.57 6.15
N GLY A 499 -1.32 10.87 5.22
CA GLY A 499 -0.98 11.16 3.83
C GLY A 499 -0.31 10.01 3.09
N LYS A 500 -0.55 8.74 3.45
CA LYS A 500 0.10 7.60 2.76
C LYS A 500 -0.32 7.58 1.28
N ILE A 501 0.60 7.97 0.39
CA ILE A 501 0.33 8.05 -1.06
C ILE A 501 0.01 6.63 -1.57
N SER A 502 -1.16 6.47 -2.21
CA SER A 502 -1.48 5.22 -2.91
C SER A 502 -0.51 5.00 -4.07
N SER A 503 -0.26 3.75 -4.46
CA SER A 503 0.57 3.45 -5.63
C SER A 503 0.10 4.20 -6.88
N LYS A 504 -1.22 4.34 -7.06
CA LYS A 504 -1.84 5.13 -8.13
C LYS A 504 -1.42 6.60 -8.09
N VAL A 505 -1.51 7.27 -6.95
CA VAL A 505 -1.12 8.69 -6.82
C VAL A 505 0.40 8.86 -6.96
N LYS A 506 1.20 7.89 -6.50
CA LYS A 506 2.66 7.89 -6.68
C LYS A 506 3.03 7.82 -8.17
N GLU A 507 2.34 6.97 -8.93
CA GLU A 507 2.54 6.84 -10.38
C GLU A 507 2.05 8.08 -11.13
N LEU A 508 0.89 8.64 -10.75
CA LEU A 508 0.39 9.91 -11.32
C LEU A 508 1.39 11.06 -11.11
N ARG A 509 1.94 11.20 -9.89
CA ARG A 509 2.96 12.22 -9.61
C ARG A 509 4.23 12.00 -10.42
N LYS A 510 4.63 10.75 -10.64
CA LYS A 510 5.77 10.40 -11.48
C LYS A 510 5.52 10.84 -12.93
N ARG A 511 4.36 10.49 -13.49
CA ARG A 511 3.96 10.86 -14.86
C ARG A 511 3.86 12.37 -15.03
N HIS A 512 3.30 13.08 -14.05
CA HIS A 512 3.22 14.54 -14.06
C HIS A 512 4.60 15.20 -14.04
N LYS A 513 5.55 14.69 -13.24
CA LYS A 513 6.94 15.17 -13.30
C LYS A 513 7.59 14.91 -14.64
N THR A 514 7.32 13.76 -15.26
CA THR A 514 7.81 13.45 -16.61
C THR A 514 7.19 14.39 -17.64
N SER A 515 5.90 14.71 -17.55
CA SER A 515 5.23 15.60 -18.51
C SER A 515 5.73 17.04 -18.44
N ILE A 516 6.09 17.55 -17.25
CA ILE A 516 6.68 18.90 -17.10
C ILE A 516 8.03 19.00 -17.82
N LEU A 517 8.77 17.89 -17.95
CA LEU A 517 10.09 17.84 -18.57
C LEU A 517 10.04 17.56 -20.09
N MET A 518 8.85 17.39 -20.68
CA MET A 518 8.69 17.13 -22.10
C MET A 518 8.72 18.43 -22.93
N SER A 519 9.26 18.33 -24.15
CA SER A 519 9.28 19.46 -25.09
C SER A 519 7.85 19.81 -25.52
N LEU A 520 7.53 21.10 -25.50
CA LEU A 520 6.26 21.66 -26.01
C LEU A 520 6.05 21.36 -27.51
N GLU A 521 7.11 21.07 -28.26
CA GLU A 521 7.06 20.67 -29.66
C GLU A 521 6.34 19.33 -29.89
N MET A 522 6.16 18.53 -28.82
CA MET A 522 5.41 17.26 -28.88
C MET A 522 3.89 17.46 -28.83
N VAL A 523 3.39 18.69 -28.67
CA VAL A 523 1.96 19.04 -28.64
C VAL A 523 1.65 19.96 -29.81
N LEU A 524 1.04 19.41 -30.85
CA LEU A 524 0.66 20.13 -32.06
C LEU A 524 -0.80 20.58 -31.96
N LYS A 525 -1.06 21.87 -32.07
CA LYS A 525 -2.42 22.41 -32.14
C LYS A 525 -2.97 22.19 -33.54
N ASN A 526 -4.17 21.62 -33.64
CA ASN A 526 -4.82 21.41 -34.93
C ASN A 526 -5.37 22.73 -35.50
N VAL A 527 -5.60 22.74 -36.81
CA VAL A 527 -6.07 23.89 -37.58
C VAL A 527 -7.44 24.41 -37.08
N ASP A 528 -8.23 23.55 -36.45
CA ASP A 528 -9.53 23.88 -35.86
C ASP A 528 -9.45 24.76 -34.59
N GLY A 529 -8.25 24.95 -34.05
CA GLY A 529 -7.98 25.71 -32.84
C GLY A 529 -8.54 25.12 -31.54
N LYS A 530 -9.26 23.98 -31.63
CA LYS A 530 -10.05 23.36 -30.56
C LYS A 530 -9.58 21.94 -30.22
N SER A 531 -8.70 21.37 -31.03
CA SER A 531 -8.11 20.07 -30.78
C SER A 531 -6.59 20.08 -30.88
N TRP A 532 -5.97 19.07 -30.25
CA TRP A 532 -4.52 18.88 -30.25
C TRP A 532 -4.15 17.46 -30.66
N ASN A 533 -2.99 17.34 -31.30
CA ASN A 533 -2.28 16.10 -31.53
C ASN A 533 -1.06 16.04 -30.60
N VAL A 534 -0.88 14.94 -29.88
CA VAL A 534 0.22 14.80 -28.90
C VAL A 534 1.05 13.57 -29.23
N LEU A 535 2.36 13.76 -29.39
CA LEU A 535 3.34 12.70 -29.57
C LEU A 535 3.71 12.08 -28.21
N SER A 536 3.68 10.75 -28.15
CA SER A 536 4.08 10.00 -26.95
C SER A 536 5.59 10.10 -26.72
N GLY A 537 6.01 10.38 -25.48
CA GLY A 537 7.42 10.42 -25.11
C GLY A 537 8.09 9.05 -25.00
N LYS A 538 7.34 7.94 -25.12
CA LYS A 538 7.85 6.56 -24.99
C LYS A 538 7.59 5.68 -26.20
N THR A 539 6.61 6.03 -27.01
CA THR A 539 6.21 5.31 -28.22
C THR A 539 6.20 6.31 -29.36
N ASN A 540 6.59 5.93 -30.59
CA ASN A 540 6.44 6.80 -31.77
C ASN A 540 4.96 6.95 -32.20
N GLU A 541 4.03 6.95 -31.24
CA GLU A 541 2.60 7.01 -31.45
C GLU A 541 2.08 8.43 -31.24
N MET A 542 1.16 8.86 -32.10
CA MET A 542 0.51 10.17 -32.06
C MET A 542 -0.96 10.01 -31.61
N TYR A 543 -1.36 10.79 -30.62
CA TYR A 543 -2.74 10.87 -30.13
C TYR A 543 -3.43 12.05 -30.81
N GLU A 544 -4.44 11.80 -31.64
CA GLU A 544 -5.08 12.83 -32.47
C GLU A 544 -6.43 13.30 -31.95
N ASN A 545 -6.79 14.55 -32.30
CA ASN A 545 -8.12 15.15 -32.14
C ASN A 545 -8.64 15.17 -30.69
N LEU A 546 -7.79 15.59 -29.77
CA LEU A 546 -8.10 15.68 -28.35
C LEU A 546 -8.79 17.01 -28.05
N THR A 547 -10.00 16.97 -27.49
CA THR A 547 -10.78 18.17 -27.15
C THR A 547 -10.88 18.38 -25.64
N PRO A 548 -10.85 19.63 -25.15
CA PRO A 548 -11.10 19.94 -23.75
C PRO A 548 -12.62 20.02 -23.49
N SER A 549 -13.10 19.35 -22.46
CA SER A 549 -14.47 19.47 -21.97
C SER A 549 -14.49 20.05 -20.56
N HIS A 550 -15.29 21.11 -20.36
CA HIS A 550 -15.54 21.72 -19.07
C HIS A 550 -16.81 21.11 -18.46
N HIS A 551 -16.72 20.59 -17.23
CA HIS A 551 -17.92 20.22 -16.46
C HIS A 551 -18.47 21.47 -15.76
N GLN A 552 -19.77 21.73 -15.92
CA GLN A 552 -20.51 22.89 -15.37
C GLN A 552 -20.60 22.96 -13.83
N THR A 553 -19.84 22.16 -13.07
CA THR A 553 -19.89 22.18 -11.59
C THR A 553 -18.61 22.65 -10.92
N SER A 554 -17.53 22.96 -11.64
CA SER A 554 -16.34 23.64 -11.08
C SER A 554 -15.50 24.26 -12.22
N PRO A 555 -15.14 25.57 -12.16
CA PRO A 555 -14.43 26.26 -13.26
C PRO A 555 -13.05 25.69 -13.60
N ASN A 556 -12.48 24.85 -12.73
CA ASN A 556 -11.07 24.44 -12.77
C ASN A 556 -10.84 23.00 -13.27
N LYS A 557 -11.84 22.31 -13.84
CA LYS A 557 -11.71 20.92 -14.32
C LYS A 557 -11.76 20.81 -15.86
N LEU A 558 -10.66 20.33 -16.44
CA LEU A 558 -10.51 19.99 -17.87
C LEU A 558 -10.59 18.46 -18.06
N LYS A 559 -11.42 18.00 -19.01
CA LYS A 559 -11.61 16.58 -19.34
C LYS A 559 -11.31 16.35 -20.82
N ILE A 560 -10.43 15.40 -21.16
CA ILE A 560 -9.94 15.17 -22.52
C ILE A 560 -10.51 13.86 -23.09
N THR A 561 -11.01 13.88 -24.33
CA THR A 561 -11.64 12.72 -24.99
C THR A 561 -10.94 12.40 -26.32
N PRO A 562 -10.39 11.18 -26.56
CA PRO A 562 -9.75 10.83 -27.84
C PRO A 562 -10.76 10.31 -28.87
N HIS A 563 -10.76 10.85 -30.09
CA HIS A 563 -11.76 10.50 -31.12
C HIS A 563 -11.34 9.46 -32.17
N ARG A 564 -10.05 9.16 -32.41
CA ARG A 564 -9.61 8.04 -33.31
C ARG A 564 -8.13 7.68 -33.10
N ARG A 565 -7.75 6.41 -33.30
CA ARG A 565 -6.35 5.93 -33.39
C ARG A 565 -6.17 5.28 -34.76
N TYR A 566 -5.12 5.65 -35.50
CA TYR A 566 -4.63 4.86 -36.64
C TYR A 566 -3.30 4.20 -36.26
N HIS A 567 -3.21 2.87 -36.40
CA HIS A 567 -1.94 2.14 -36.32
C HIS A 567 -1.38 1.98 -37.72
N SER A 568 -0.19 2.51 -38.00
CA SER A 568 0.63 2.00 -39.09
C SER A 568 1.69 1.05 -38.51
N THR A 569 1.69 -0.18 -39.02
CA THR A 569 2.67 -1.26 -38.80
C THR A 569 2.66 -2.03 -37.46
N LYS A 570 2.90 -3.34 -37.61
CA LYS A 570 2.69 -4.45 -36.67
C LYS A 570 3.50 -4.32 -35.37
N ALA A 571 2.84 -3.93 -34.27
CA ALA A 571 3.12 -4.42 -32.90
C ALA A 571 2.02 -3.88 -31.95
N LYS A 572 0.97 -4.67 -31.67
CA LYS A 572 -0.06 -4.28 -30.71
C LYS A 572 0.43 -4.58 -29.28
N ARG A 573 0.85 -3.54 -28.54
CA ARG A 573 0.92 -3.57 -27.06
C ARG A 573 -0.33 -2.90 -26.48
N ASN A 574 -0.86 -3.50 -25.40
CA ASN A 574 -2.00 -3.01 -24.61
C ASN A 574 -1.83 -1.55 -24.18
N VAL A 575 -2.81 -0.70 -24.46
CA VAL A 575 -2.90 0.65 -23.86
C VAL A 575 -4.32 0.91 -23.39
N GLU A 576 -4.48 0.97 -22.06
CA GLU A 576 -5.67 1.48 -21.36
C GLU A 576 -5.98 2.91 -21.82
N LYS A 577 -7.22 3.19 -22.24
CA LYS A 577 -7.69 4.59 -22.38
C LYS A 577 -8.09 5.10 -20.99
N SER A 578 -7.23 5.92 -20.37
CA SER A 578 -7.51 6.56 -19.10
C SER A 578 -8.35 7.84 -19.29
N THR A 579 -9.51 7.92 -18.63
CA THR A 579 -10.21 9.18 -18.40
C THR A 579 -9.71 9.79 -17.08
N LEU A 580 -9.27 11.05 -17.12
CA LEU A 580 -8.72 11.77 -15.96
C LEU A 580 -9.43 13.13 -15.83
N SER A 581 -9.74 13.50 -14.59
CA SER A 581 -10.29 14.79 -14.18
C SER A 581 -9.35 15.42 -13.15
N ILE A 582 -8.86 16.63 -13.42
CA ILE A 582 -7.83 17.34 -12.63
C ILE A 582 -8.33 18.75 -12.31
N GLU A 583 -8.11 19.25 -11.08
CA GLU A 583 -8.31 20.66 -10.70
C GLU A 583 -7.05 21.48 -10.93
N VAL A 584 -7.15 22.64 -11.60
CA VAL A 584 -6.00 23.50 -11.90
C VAL A 584 -6.33 24.99 -11.65
N PRO A 585 -5.44 25.78 -11.02
CA PRO A 585 -5.53 27.24 -10.96
C PRO A 585 -5.22 27.88 -12.32
N ASN A 586 -5.89 29.00 -12.64
CA ASN A 586 -5.82 29.73 -13.91
C ASN A 586 -4.39 30.17 -14.31
N GLN A 587 -3.67 29.31 -15.03
CA GLN A 587 -2.84 29.58 -16.22
C GLN A 587 -2.18 28.24 -16.57
N VAL A 588 -1.94 27.97 -17.87
CA VAL A 588 -1.25 26.77 -18.42
C VAL A 588 -2.17 25.61 -18.85
N GLU A 589 -2.98 25.83 -19.91
CA GLU A 589 -3.73 24.76 -20.60
C GLU A 589 -2.82 23.74 -21.32
N GLN A 590 -1.70 24.17 -21.91
CA GLN A 590 -0.84 23.31 -22.74
C GLN A 590 -0.10 22.21 -21.94
N ASN A 591 0.42 22.54 -20.75
CA ASN A 591 1.10 21.53 -19.90
C ASN A 591 0.12 20.53 -19.29
N CYS A 592 -1.16 20.89 -19.15
CA CYS A 592 -2.20 20.01 -18.63
C CYS A 592 -2.61 18.93 -19.64
N ILE A 593 -2.57 19.24 -20.94
CA ILE A 593 -2.88 18.30 -22.02
C ILE A 593 -1.79 17.21 -22.11
N ALA A 594 -0.52 17.61 -22.08
CA ALA A 594 0.62 16.66 -22.08
C ALA A 594 0.63 15.74 -20.84
N ALA A 595 0.21 16.23 -19.68
CA ALA A 595 0.14 15.44 -18.44
C ALA A 595 -0.95 14.36 -18.45
N SER A 596 -1.96 14.49 -19.30
CA SER A 596 -3.16 13.64 -19.29
C SER A 596 -3.05 12.38 -20.18
N LEU A 597 -2.03 12.30 -21.04
CA LEU A 597 -1.90 11.29 -22.12
C LEU A 597 -0.71 10.32 -21.95
N LEU A 598 0.04 10.46 -20.84
CA LEU A 598 1.12 9.56 -20.39
C LEU A 598 0.65 8.64 -19.27
#